data_AF-A0A4S3B4Z9-F1
#
_entry.id   AF-A0A4S3B4Z9-F1
#
_cell.length_a   1.000
_cell.length_b   1.000
_cell.length_c   1.000
_cell.angle_alpha   90.00
_cell.angle_beta   90.00
_cell.angle_gamma   90.00
#
_symmetry.space_group_name_H-M   'P 1'
#
loop_
_entity.id
_entity.type
_entity.pdbx_description
1 polymer ?
#
loop_
_entity_poly.entity_id
_entity_poly.type
_entity_poly.pdbx_seq_one_letter_code
_entity_poly.pdbx_strand_id
1 'polypeptide(L)'
;MIKRGIIIDTKEAWVKNWLLYCDEKNIVPWEFDFKQCYLKNDIQASDSSLMLELDYLSNHLSERNKKLHPFAKENDKPHCDREPVYIYDLLDWNPQEIENLRGDCMNSFKTTFNRLLAVNKSPFSKENEVTWQEVFSEIPKLDKWYSEAKMSDIEKFYFNKHNLERLEKEKTTINLLQEIKRFSKLTHSIGNFIVLLSWMNQGRGIGNCRDYWDLTLKDLRDSWVHLEYGDKMWESFVKKYYLQPFVDSNYMVREFWHHHFENKVPNAIEEFEKFYFTVNLLIMERGKWITKILCEKLGLVDLTCYKKEELDKMANIRWFSEIITEE
;
A
#
# COMPACT_ATOMS: atom_id res chain seq x y z
N MET A 1 34.31 18.75 -22.21
CA MET A 1 32.93 18.80 -21.66
C MET A 1 32.28 17.45 -21.88
N ILE A 2 32.21 16.64 -20.82
CA ILE A 2 31.70 15.27 -20.88
C ILE A 2 30.17 15.33 -20.87
N LYS A 3 29.53 15.04 -22.02
CA LYS A 3 28.13 14.59 -22.06
C LYS A 3 28.11 13.12 -21.62
N ARG A 4 27.81 12.86 -20.35
CA ARG A 4 27.40 11.52 -19.89
C ARG A 4 25.89 11.48 -19.86
N GLY A 5 25.30 11.11 -20.99
CA GLY A 5 24.01 10.43 -20.97
C GLY A 5 24.29 9.00 -20.50
N ILE A 6 23.89 8.66 -19.28
CA ILE A 6 23.92 7.28 -18.83
C ILE A 6 22.70 6.62 -19.45
N ILE A 7 22.95 5.78 -20.46
CA ILE A 7 22.01 4.77 -20.91
C ILE A 7 21.90 3.75 -19.77
N ILE A 8 20.75 3.68 -19.11
CA ILE A 8 20.46 2.66 -18.08
C ILE A 8 20.06 1.40 -18.87
N ASP A 9 20.98 0.47 -19.06
CA ASP A 9 20.75 -0.68 -19.96
C ASP A 9 20.51 -2.02 -19.23
N THR A 10 20.28 -2.02 -17.91
CA THR A 10 19.87 -3.24 -17.18
C THR A 10 18.81 -2.95 -16.10
N LYS A 11 17.96 -3.95 -15.85
CA LYS A 11 16.95 -3.98 -14.77
C LYS A 11 17.59 -3.73 -13.39
N GLU A 12 18.76 -4.34 -13.18
CA GLU A 12 19.59 -4.15 -11.99
C GLU A 12 20.04 -2.69 -11.80
N ALA A 13 20.48 -2.03 -12.87
CA ALA A 13 20.95 -0.64 -12.80
C ALA A 13 19.81 0.30 -12.37
N TRP A 14 18.58 0.07 -12.83
CA TRP A 14 17.42 0.85 -12.40
C TRP A 14 17.16 0.70 -10.90
N VAL A 15 17.08 -0.54 -10.39
CA VAL A 15 16.80 -0.79 -8.97
C VAL A 15 17.93 -0.26 -8.09
N LYS A 16 19.19 -0.40 -8.52
CA LYS A 16 20.35 0.18 -7.83
C LYS A 16 20.27 1.70 -7.76
N ASN A 17 19.93 2.37 -8.86
CA ASN A 17 19.79 3.83 -8.87
C ASN A 17 18.63 4.30 -7.99
N TRP A 18 17.51 3.55 -7.95
CA TRP A 18 16.39 3.86 -7.06
C TRP A 18 16.78 3.72 -5.58
N LEU A 19 17.47 2.65 -5.19
CA LEU A 19 17.97 2.47 -3.82
C LEU A 19 18.97 3.57 -3.42
N LEU A 20 19.90 3.91 -4.32
CA LEU A 20 20.87 5.00 -4.11
C LEU A 20 20.17 6.37 -3.99
N TYR A 21 19.15 6.62 -4.81
CA TYR A 21 18.34 7.84 -4.72
C TYR A 21 17.64 7.92 -3.36
N CYS A 22 17.04 6.82 -2.89
CA CYS A 22 16.42 6.76 -1.57
C CYS A 22 17.43 7.09 -0.46
N ASP A 23 18.63 6.49 -0.53
CA ASP A 23 19.70 6.75 0.44
C ASP A 23 20.19 8.21 0.42
N GLU A 24 20.44 8.77 -0.78
CA GLU A 24 20.83 10.18 -0.96
C GLU A 24 19.80 11.15 -0.37
N LYS A 25 18.51 10.81 -0.49
CA LYS A 25 17.40 11.62 -0.01
C LYS A 25 17.00 11.33 1.44
N ASN A 26 17.70 10.41 2.11
CA ASN A 26 17.36 9.94 3.45
C ASN A 26 15.89 9.45 3.53
N ILE A 27 15.43 8.79 2.46
CA ILE A 27 14.15 8.11 2.36
C ILE A 27 14.41 6.62 2.55
N VAL A 28 13.68 5.97 3.46
CA VAL A 28 13.74 4.52 3.57
C VAL A 28 13.00 3.87 2.39
N PRO A 29 13.59 2.91 1.66
CA PRO A 29 12.99 2.40 0.41
C PRO A 29 11.59 1.78 0.57
N TRP A 30 11.28 1.19 1.72
CA TRP A 30 9.95 0.62 2.00
C TRP A 30 8.86 1.66 2.26
N GLU A 31 9.21 2.92 2.44
CA GLU A 31 8.27 4.04 2.50
C GLU A 31 8.34 4.93 1.26
N PHE A 32 9.13 4.55 0.26
CA PHE A 32 9.16 5.30 -1.00
C PHE A 32 7.80 5.16 -1.68
N ASP A 33 7.11 6.30 -1.83
CA ASP A 33 5.82 6.39 -2.51
C ASP A 33 6.04 6.55 -4.02
N PHE A 34 5.68 5.53 -4.81
CA PHE A 34 5.88 5.51 -6.26
C PHE A 34 5.02 6.53 -7.01
N LYS A 35 4.05 7.19 -6.36
CA LYS A 35 3.40 8.39 -6.90
C LYS A 35 4.40 9.50 -7.24
N GLN A 36 5.56 9.53 -6.57
CA GLN A 36 6.65 10.47 -6.83
C GLN A 36 7.25 10.38 -8.24
N CYS A 37 7.09 9.25 -8.93
CA CYS A 37 7.47 9.13 -10.33
C CYS A 37 6.66 10.07 -11.25
N TYR A 38 5.52 10.57 -10.75
CA TYR A 38 4.58 11.47 -11.41
C TYR A 38 4.54 12.88 -10.80
N LEU A 39 5.64 13.27 -10.16
CA LEU A 39 5.89 14.65 -9.75
C LEU A 39 7.15 15.21 -10.44
N LYS A 40 7.13 16.50 -10.82
CA LYS A 40 8.32 17.16 -11.37
C LYS A 40 9.45 17.31 -10.34
N ASN A 41 9.08 17.52 -9.08
CA ASN A 41 9.99 17.74 -7.97
C ASN A 41 9.79 16.66 -6.89
N ASP A 42 10.82 16.44 -6.08
CA ASP A 42 10.75 15.54 -4.92
C ASP A 42 9.73 16.08 -3.89
N ILE A 43 8.99 15.17 -3.26
CA ILE A 43 8.06 15.51 -2.16
C ILE A 43 8.85 16.15 -1.01
N GLN A 44 8.32 17.24 -0.48
CA GLN A 44 8.84 17.89 0.72
C GLN A 44 8.25 17.27 1.99
N ALA A 45 8.96 17.35 3.11
CA ALA A 45 8.48 16.81 4.38
C ALA A 45 7.14 17.43 4.86
N SER A 46 6.81 18.64 4.38
CA SER A 46 5.53 19.32 4.65
C SER A 46 4.37 18.80 3.82
N ASP A 47 4.64 18.07 2.74
CA ASP A 47 3.61 17.62 1.80
C ASP A 47 2.82 16.48 2.43
N SER A 48 1.50 16.55 2.31
CA SER A 48 0.63 15.51 2.84
C SER A 48 0.56 14.34 1.86
N SER A 49 1.04 13.16 2.27
CA SER A 49 0.88 11.92 1.51
C SER A 49 -0.59 11.59 1.23
N LEU A 50 -1.52 12.09 2.06
CA LEU A 50 -2.95 11.93 1.82
C LEU A 50 -3.41 12.80 0.66
N MET A 51 -2.99 14.06 0.60
CA MET A 51 -3.32 14.94 -0.53
C MET A 51 -2.75 14.38 -1.84
N LEU A 52 -1.51 13.87 -1.81
CA LEU A 52 -0.91 13.25 -2.99
C LEU A 52 -1.70 12.02 -3.48
N GLU A 53 -2.20 11.19 -2.56
CA GLU A 53 -3.06 10.07 -2.92
C GLU A 53 -4.40 10.56 -3.51
N LEU A 54 -5.00 11.63 -2.99
CA LEU A 54 -6.22 12.21 -3.57
C LEU A 54 -6.00 12.81 -4.97
N ASP A 55 -4.87 13.49 -5.18
CA ASP A 55 -4.46 13.98 -6.51
C ASP A 55 -4.27 12.82 -7.50
N TYR A 56 -3.68 11.72 -7.05
CA TYR A 56 -3.55 10.49 -7.83
C TYR A 56 -4.93 9.92 -8.22
N LEU A 57 -5.83 9.77 -7.25
CA LEU A 57 -7.19 9.26 -7.47
C LEU A 57 -8.02 10.16 -8.40
N SER A 58 -7.70 11.46 -8.45
CA SER A 58 -8.33 12.45 -9.33
C SER A 58 -7.72 12.53 -10.73
N ASN A 59 -6.68 11.74 -11.03
CA ASN A 59 -5.88 11.81 -12.27
C ASN A 59 -5.19 13.17 -12.49
N HIS A 60 -4.84 13.88 -11.41
CA HIS A 60 -4.13 15.17 -11.49
C HIS A 60 -2.60 15.02 -11.47
N LEU A 61 -2.08 13.87 -11.06
CA LEU A 61 -0.66 13.57 -11.19
C LEU A 61 -0.32 13.22 -12.63
N SER A 62 0.44 14.07 -13.33
CA SER A 62 0.85 13.79 -14.72
C SER A 62 2.29 14.21 -15.04
N GLU A 63 3.00 14.81 -14.08
CA GLU A 63 4.32 15.39 -14.31
C GLU A 63 5.42 14.34 -14.12
N ARG A 64 6.16 13.96 -15.15
CA ARG A 64 7.07 12.82 -15.00
C ARG A 64 8.44 13.19 -14.43
N ASN A 65 8.85 12.48 -13.38
CA ASN A 65 10.19 12.58 -12.82
C ASN A 65 11.19 11.81 -13.68
N LYS A 66 11.90 12.52 -14.57
CA LYS A 66 12.89 11.90 -15.48
C LYS A 66 14.04 11.17 -14.78
N LYS A 67 14.28 11.41 -13.48
CA LYS A 67 15.32 10.72 -12.70
C LYS A 67 14.88 9.34 -12.24
N LEU A 68 13.58 9.17 -11.98
CA LEU A 68 12.99 7.94 -11.46
C LEU A 68 12.26 7.14 -12.55
N HIS A 69 11.90 7.80 -13.65
CA HIS A 69 11.08 7.25 -14.74
C HIS A 69 11.76 7.37 -16.11
N PRO A 70 12.80 6.55 -16.42
CA PRO A 70 13.58 6.70 -17.64
C PRO A 70 12.89 6.15 -18.92
N PHE A 71 11.84 5.33 -18.80
CA PHE A 71 11.24 4.61 -19.95
C PHE A 71 9.78 4.98 -20.25
N ALA A 72 9.27 6.00 -19.58
CA ALA A 72 7.94 6.55 -19.77
C ALA A 72 7.69 7.00 -21.23
N LYS A 73 6.73 6.41 -21.97
CA LYS A 73 6.31 6.94 -23.28
C LYS A 73 5.45 8.18 -23.09
N GLU A 74 5.77 9.29 -23.77
CA GLU A 74 4.97 10.52 -23.72
C GLU A 74 3.46 10.19 -23.86
N ASN A 75 2.63 10.67 -22.93
CA ASN A 75 1.16 10.50 -22.84
C ASN A 75 0.58 9.23 -22.17
N ASP A 76 1.37 8.26 -21.67
CA ASP A 76 0.84 7.22 -20.77
C ASP A 76 0.19 7.79 -19.48
N LYS A 77 -0.92 7.17 -19.04
CA LYS A 77 -1.55 7.47 -17.75
C LYS A 77 -0.68 6.98 -16.58
N PRO A 78 -0.75 7.61 -15.40
CA PRO A 78 -0.03 7.14 -14.23
C PRO A 78 -0.45 5.74 -13.79
N HIS A 79 0.53 4.85 -13.67
CA HIS A 79 0.40 3.48 -13.20
C HIS A 79 1.50 3.16 -12.17
N CYS A 80 1.36 3.73 -10.97
CA CYS A 80 2.33 3.63 -9.88
C CYS A 80 2.67 2.18 -9.48
N ASP A 81 1.70 1.28 -9.57
CA ASP A 81 1.82 -0.16 -9.30
C ASP A 81 2.64 -0.93 -10.35
N ARG A 82 2.90 -0.32 -11.52
CA ARG A 82 3.73 -0.87 -12.60
C ARG A 82 5.15 -0.34 -12.62
N GLU A 83 5.40 0.81 -12.03
CA GLU A 83 6.74 1.39 -11.88
C GLU A 83 7.79 0.42 -11.29
N PRO A 84 7.50 -0.37 -10.25
CA PRO A 84 8.46 -1.32 -9.68
C PRO A 84 8.65 -2.59 -10.53
N VAL A 85 8.34 -2.62 -11.83
CA VAL A 85 8.45 -3.83 -12.67
C VAL A 85 9.83 -4.47 -12.62
N TYR A 86 10.91 -3.67 -12.59
CA TYR A 86 12.26 -4.19 -12.48
C TYR A 86 12.58 -4.78 -11.10
N ILE A 87 11.88 -4.36 -10.05
CA ILE A 87 11.96 -4.99 -8.73
C ILE A 87 11.36 -6.39 -8.81
N TYR A 88 10.19 -6.55 -9.45
CA TYR A 88 9.56 -7.86 -9.63
C TYR A 88 10.46 -8.81 -10.40
N ASP A 89 11.14 -8.32 -11.43
CA ASP A 89 12.09 -9.12 -12.21
C ASP A 89 13.28 -9.60 -11.35
N LEU A 90 13.88 -8.74 -10.51
CA LEU A 90 15.01 -9.14 -9.64
C LEU A 90 14.63 -10.09 -8.50
N LEU A 91 13.37 -10.06 -8.08
CA LEU A 91 12.80 -10.98 -7.10
C LEU A 91 12.30 -12.28 -7.73
N ASP A 92 12.46 -12.43 -9.05
CA ASP A 92 11.98 -13.55 -9.84
C ASP A 92 10.44 -13.72 -9.73
N TRP A 93 9.70 -12.63 -9.51
CA TRP A 93 8.24 -12.62 -9.38
C TRP A 93 7.50 -12.57 -10.71
N ASN A 94 8.22 -12.22 -11.77
CA ASN A 94 7.71 -12.11 -13.13
C ASN A 94 8.35 -13.21 -13.99
N PRO A 95 7.78 -14.42 -14.05
CA PRO A 95 8.16 -15.38 -15.07
C PRO A 95 7.86 -14.75 -16.43
N GLN A 96 8.89 -14.55 -17.26
CA GLN A 96 8.83 -13.87 -18.57
C GLN A 96 7.84 -14.51 -19.58
N GLU A 97 7.07 -15.50 -19.16
CA GLU A 97 6.23 -16.38 -19.96
C GLU A 97 4.72 -16.27 -19.65
N ILE A 98 4.32 -15.51 -18.62
CA ILE A 98 2.90 -15.39 -18.24
C ILE A 98 2.32 -14.06 -18.76
N GLU A 99 1.67 -14.12 -19.92
CA GLU A 99 0.89 -13.01 -20.44
C GLU A 99 -0.17 -12.55 -19.41
N ASN A 100 -0.32 -11.22 -19.26
CA ASN A 100 -1.28 -10.57 -18.35
C ASN A 100 -0.95 -10.58 -16.86
N LEU A 101 0.25 -11.02 -16.47
CA LEU A 101 0.77 -10.83 -15.13
C LEU A 101 1.14 -9.35 -14.93
N ARG A 102 0.60 -8.70 -13.89
CA ARG A 102 0.85 -7.28 -13.61
C ARG A 102 1.07 -7.00 -12.13
N GLY A 103 1.83 -5.95 -11.85
CA GLY A 103 1.89 -5.34 -10.53
C GLY A 103 0.53 -4.76 -10.14
N ASP A 104 0.21 -4.87 -8.87
CA ASP A 104 -1.03 -4.37 -8.27
C ASP A 104 -0.82 -4.02 -6.80
N CYS A 105 -1.68 -3.18 -6.24
CA CYS A 105 -1.73 -2.93 -4.81
C CYS A 105 -2.53 -4.05 -4.12
N MET A 106 -2.01 -4.60 -3.03
CA MET A 106 -2.68 -5.63 -2.23
C MET A 106 -3.94 -5.07 -1.56
N ASN A 107 -3.82 -3.89 -0.96
CA ASN A 107 -4.92 -3.19 -0.29
C ASN A 107 -5.23 -1.87 -1.00
N SER A 108 -6.51 -1.63 -1.27
CA SER A 108 -6.99 -0.41 -1.95
C SER A 108 -7.27 0.73 -0.96
N PHE A 109 -6.55 1.83 -1.11
CA PHE A 109 -6.84 3.07 -0.38
C PHE A 109 -8.21 3.64 -0.72
N LYS A 110 -8.56 3.68 -2.02
CA LYS A 110 -9.84 4.23 -2.49
C LYS A 110 -11.01 3.50 -1.83
N THR A 111 -10.99 2.17 -1.80
CA THR A 111 -12.12 1.38 -1.30
C THR A 111 -12.38 1.64 0.19
N THR A 112 -11.32 1.71 1.00
CA THR A 112 -11.43 1.90 2.46
C THR A 112 -11.72 3.35 2.83
N PHE A 113 -11.06 4.31 2.16
CA PHE A 113 -11.24 5.73 2.42
C PHE A 113 -12.62 6.24 1.95
N ASN A 114 -13.11 5.80 0.80
CA ASN A 114 -14.46 6.16 0.33
C ASN A 114 -15.52 5.77 1.35
N ARG A 115 -15.36 4.64 2.03
CA ARG A 115 -16.32 4.14 3.02
C ARG A 115 -16.41 5.07 4.24
N LEU A 116 -15.31 5.71 4.64
CA LEU A 116 -15.31 6.71 5.72
C LEU A 116 -16.10 7.96 5.36
N LEU A 117 -16.22 8.29 4.07
CA LEU A 117 -16.87 9.51 3.57
C LEU A 117 -18.27 9.28 2.99
N ALA A 118 -18.65 8.02 2.74
CA ALA A 118 -19.86 7.69 2.03
C ALA A 118 -21.13 8.00 2.84
N VAL A 119 -22.16 8.50 2.16
CA VAL A 119 -23.52 8.74 2.67
C VAL A 119 -24.45 7.52 2.48
N ASN A 120 -23.93 6.45 1.91
CA ASN A 120 -24.62 5.18 1.80
C ASN A 120 -23.66 4.03 2.06
N LYS A 121 -24.20 2.89 2.51
CA LYS A 121 -23.43 1.65 2.75
C LYS A 121 -22.21 1.87 3.66
N SER A 122 -22.26 2.86 4.55
CA SER A 122 -21.25 3.18 5.54
C SER A 122 -21.91 3.26 6.92
N PRO A 123 -21.23 2.85 8.00
CA PRO A 123 -21.78 3.02 9.36
C PRO A 123 -22.01 4.47 9.75
N PHE A 124 -21.40 5.44 9.05
CA PHE A 124 -21.48 6.88 9.36
C PHE A 124 -22.34 7.65 8.35
N SER A 125 -23.25 6.95 7.65
CA SER A 125 -23.95 7.53 6.49
C SER A 125 -24.72 8.81 6.84
N LYS A 126 -25.39 8.86 8.00
CA LYS A 126 -26.19 10.02 8.45
C LYS A 126 -25.29 11.20 8.81
N GLU A 127 -24.24 10.93 9.56
CA GLU A 127 -23.28 11.93 10.03
C GLU A 127 -22.46 12.51 8.86
N ASN A 128 -22.14 11.67 7.88
CA ASN A 128 -21.52 12.08 6.63
C ASN A 128 -22.47 12.92 5.79
N GLU A 129 -23.76 12.56 5.69
CA GLU A 129 -24.76 13.35 4.97
C GLU A 129 -24.87 14.77 5.54
N VAL A 130 -24.95 14.88 6.87
CA VAL A 130 -24.91 16.18 7.58
C VAL A 130 -23.64 16.94 7.25
N THR A 131 -22.47 16.29 7.32
CA THR A 131 -21.19 16.94 7.00
C THR A 131 -21.20 17.47 5.56
N TRP A 132 -21.64 16.66 4.58
CA TRP A 132 -21.71 17.09 3.18
C TRP A 132 -22.67 18.26 2.97
N GLN A 133 -23.87 18.18 3.51
CA GLN A 133 -24.90 19.20 3.29
C GLN A 133 -24.60 20.50 4.04
N GLU A 134 -24.21 20.44 5.30
CA GLU A 134 -24.06 21.63 6.14
C GLU A 134 -22.69 22.28 6.00
N VAL A 135 -21.63 21.50 5.79
CA VAL A 135 -20.25 22.02 5.67
C VAL A 135 -19.89 22.30 4.21
N PHE A 136 -20.28 21.42 3.29
CA PHE A 136 -19.86 21.49 1.89
C PHE A 136 -20.98 21.88 0.92
N SER A 137 -22.21 22.09 1.41
CA SER A 137 -23.40 22.54 0.66
C SER A 137 -23.93 21.58 -0.41
N GLU A 138 -23.23 20.48 -0.72
CA GLU A 138 -23.67 19.43 -1.64
C GLU A 138 -23.00 18.09 -1.31
N ILE A 139 -23.56 16.99 -1.85
CA ILE A 139 -22.93 15.66 -1.86
C ILE A 139 -22.27 15.47 -3.23
N PRO A 140 -20.95 15.68 -3.36
CA PRO A 140 -20.27 15.60 -4.64
C PRO A 140 -20.01 14.14 -5.05
N LYS A 141 -19.63 13.94 -6.31
CA LYS A 141 -18.90 12.74 -6.71
C LYS A 141 -17.51 12.79 -6.06
N LEU A 142 -17.11 11.73 -5.33
CA LEU A 142 -15.85 11.72 -4.59
C LEU A 142 -14.62 12.01 -5.46
N ASP A 143 -14.54 11.44 -6.67
CA ASP A 143 -13.40 11.69 -7.58
C ASP A 143 -13.28 13.19 -7.98
N LYS A 144 -14.40 13.93 -8.03
CA LYS A 144 -14.37 15.38 -8.24
C LYS A 144 -13.96 16.11 -6.96
N TRP A 145 -14.48 15.68 -5.82
CA TRP A 145 -14.14 16.30 -4.54
C TRP A 145 -12.65 16.16 -4.19
N TYR A 146 -12.04 15.02 -4.50
CA TYR A 146 -10.61 14.77 -4.27
C TYR A 146 -9.72 15.81 -4.91
N SER A 147 -10.04 16.29 -6.12
CA SER A 147 -9.26 17.32 -6.79
C SER A 147 -9.27 18.69 -6.11
N GLU A 148 -10.22 18.94 -5.22
CA GLU A 148 -10.43 20.24 -4.56
C GLU A 148 -10.26 20.15 -3.03
N ALA A 149 -10.15 18.92 -2.51
CA ALA A 149 -10.13 18.64 -1.09
C ALA A 149 -8.88 19.21 -0.41
N LYS A 150 -9.07 19.73 0.82
CA LYS A 150 -7.98 20.14 1.70
C LYS A 150 -7.94 19.24 2.93
N MET A 151 -6.79 19.17 3.59
CA MET A 151 -6.66 18.46 4.86
C MET A 151 -7.70 18.91 5.90
N SER A 152 -7.94 20.22 5.98
CA SER A 152 -8.96 20.80 6.89
C SER A 152 -10.37 20.33 6.59
N ASP A 153 -10.67 19.86 5.37
CA ASP A 153 -11.99 19.36 5.02
C ASP A 153 -12.15 17.91 5.49
N ILE A 154 -11.11 17.09 5.35
CA ILE A 154 -11.09 15.71 5.86
C ILE A 154 -11.26 15.68 7.39
N GLU A 155 -10.64 16.63 8.09
CA GLU A 155 -10.71 16.74 9.55
C GLU A 155 -12.13 17.00 10.08
N LYS A 156 -13.05 17.50 9.24
CA LYS A 156 -14.43 17.83 9.63
C LYS A 156 -15.36 16.62 9.67
N PHE A 157 -14.97 15.50 9.04
CA PHE A 157 -15.79 14.30 8.98
C PHE A 157 -15.95 13.62 10.33
N TYR A 158 -17.06 12.91 10.48
CA TYR A 158 -17.43 12.23 11.72
C TYR A 158 -16.34 11.29 12.24
N PHE A 159 -15.73 10.50 11.35
CA PHE A 159 -14.70 9.53 11.75
C PHE A 159 -13.56 10.19 12.53
N ASN A 160 -13.12 11.38 12.11
CA ASN A 160 -11.99 12.08 12.73
C ASN A 160 -12.40 12.65 14.09
N LYS A 161 -13.55 13.34 14.15
CA LYS A 161 -14.08 13.89 15.41
C LYS A 161 -14.29 12.80 16.45
N HIS A 162 -14.91 11.69 16.06
CA HIS A 162 -15.20 10.59 16.96
C HIS A 162 -13.92 9.84 17.39
N ASN A 163 -12.94 9.66 16.50
CA ASN A 163 -11.64 9.09 16.88
C ASN A 163 -10.87 10.00 17.86
N LEU A 164 -10.90 11.32 17.67
CA LEU A 164 -10.29 12.27 18.62
C LEU A 164 -10.95 12.19 20.01
N GLU A 165 -12.28 12.13 20.09
CA GLU A 165 -12.97 11.92 21.37
C GLU A 165 -12.60 10.58 22.03
N ARG A 166 -12.39 9.53 21.23
CA ARG A 166 -11.97 8.22 21.75
C ARG A 166 -10.54 8.27 22.29
N LEU A 167 -9.64 9.00 21.64
CA LEU A 167 -8.29 9.25 22.15
C LEU A 167 -8.32 10.03 23.47
N GLU A 168 -9.10 11.11 23.55
CA GLU A 168 -9.26 11.92 24.77
C GLU A 168 -9.83 11.12 25.94
N LYS A 169 -10.73 10.17 25.65
CA LYS A 169 -11.34 9.27 26.64
C LYS A 169 -10.52 8.00 26.88
N GLU A 170 -9.30 7.92 26.35
CA GLU A 170 -8.38 6.78 26.46
C GLU A 170 -9.01 5.43 26.02
N LYS A 171 -9.97 5.47 25.09
CA LYS A 171 -10.63 4.28 24.52
C LYS A 171 -9.83 3.62 23.39
N THR A 172 -8.82 4.32 22.90
CA THR A 172 -7.91 3.87 21.85
C THR A 172 -6.62 4.65 21.98
N THR A 173 -5.52 4.07 21.50
CA THR A 173 -4.23 4.76 21.29
C THR A 173 -4.01 5.08 19.81
N ILE A 174 -4.90 4.61 18.93
CA ILE A 174 -4.76 4.72 17.48
C ILE A 174 -5.37 6.04 17.02
N ASN A 175 -4.52 6.94 16.50
CA ASN A 175 -4.98 8.12 15.79
C ASN A 175 -5.30 7.75 14.33
N LEU A 176 -6.58 7.55 14.05
CA LEU A 176 -7.06 7.04 12.76
C LEU A 176 -6.66 7.96 11.60
N LEU A 177 -6.72 9.29 11.76
CA LEU A 177 -6.32 10.19 10.68
C LEU A 177 -4.82 10.10 10.37
N GLN A 178 -3.98 9.89 11.38
CA GLN A 178 -2.55 9.65 11.17
C GLN A 178 -2.29 8.29 10.50
N GLU A 179 -3.01 7.24 10.89
CA GLU A 179 -2.89 5.94 10.23
C GLU A 179 -3.40 5.98 8.78
N ILE A 180 -4.44 6.77 8.46
CA ILE A 180 -4.89 7.01 7.09
C ILE A 180 -3.79 7.70 6.26
N LYS A 181 -3.15 8.74 6.81
CA LYS A 181 -2.03 9.45 6.14
C LYS A 181 -0.84 8.52 5.91
N ARG A 182 -0.53 7.65 6.87
CA ARG A 182 0.52 6.64 6.73
C ARG A 182 0.15 5.62 5.66
N PHE A 183 -1.10 5.15 5.65
CA PHE A 183 -1.55 4.20 4.64
C PHE A 183 -1.51 4.80 3.25
N SER A 184 -1.91 6.05 3.07
CA SER A 184 -1.87 6.71 1.75
C SER A 184 -0.46 6.81 1.17
N LYS A 185 0.57 6.99 2.03
CA LYS A 185 1.99 6.90 1.64
C LYS A 185 2.36 5.47 1.24
N LEU A 186 1.90 4.50 2.01
CA LEU A 186 2.22 3.08 1.84
C LEU A 186 1.43 2.39 0.71
N THR A 187 0.30 2.96 0.25
CA THR A 187 -0.55 2.39 -0.80
C THR A 187 0.25 2.02 -2.03
N HIS A 188 1.15 2.91 -2.45
CA HIS A 188 2.01 2.73 -3.63
C HIS A 188 3.47 2.55 -3.22
N SER A 189 3.71 1.76 -2.17
CA SER A 189 5.06 1.36 -1.73
C SER A 189 5.34 -0.10 -2.06
N ILE A 190 6.62 -0.48 -2.14
CA ILE A 190 7.04 -1.86 -2.44
C ILE A 190 6.40 -2.92 -1.55
N GLY A 191 6.10 -2.58 -0.30
CA GLY A 191 5.51 -3.50 0.66
C GLY A 191 4.04 -3.82 0.37
N ASN A 192 3.31 -2.93 -0.31
CA ASN A 192 1.90 -3.11 -0.68
C ASN A 192 1.74 -3.68 -2.09
N PHE A 193 2.82 -3.87 -2.85
CA PHE A 193 2.72 -4.40 -4.21
C PHE A 193 2.76 -5.93 -4.28
N ILE A 194 1.94 -6.50 -5.15
CA ILE A 194 1.91 -7.92 -5.49
C ILE A 194 1.85 -8.07 -7.01
N VAL A 195 2.32 -9.22 -7.50
CA VAL A 195 2.21 -9.59 -8.91
C VAL A 195 1.11 -10.63 -9.04
N LEU A 196 0.06 -10.33 -9.81
CA LEU A 196 -1.11 -11.19 -9.99
C LEU A 196 -1.57 -11.22 -11.44
N LEU A 197 -2.29 -12.28 -11.82
CA LEU A 197 -2.99 -12.34 -13.11
C LEU A 197 -4.10 -11.30 -13.15
N SER A 198 -4.27 -10.64 -14.29
CA SER A 198 -5.26 -9.57 -14.47
C SER A 198 -6.70 -9.97 -14.12
N TRP A 199 -7.10 -11.22 -14.37
CA TRP A 199 -8.44 -11.73 -14.04
C TRP A 199 -8.64 -11.96 -12.54
N MET A 200 -7.59 -12.39 -11.82
CA MET A 200 -7.64 -12.53 -10.36
C MET A 200 -7.84 -11.16 -9.71
N ASN A 201 -7.18 -10.12 -10.25
CA ASN A 201 -7.38 -8.77 -9.75
C ASN A 201 -8.83 -8.27 -10.00
N GLN A 202 -9.42 -8.54 -11.16
CA GLN A 202 -10.81 -8.14 -11.43
C GLN A 202 -11.81 -8.78 -10.44
N GLY A 203 -11.58 -10.03 -10.06
CA GLY A 203 -12.41 -10.73 -9.07
C GLY A 203 -12.37 -10.09 -7.68
N ARG A 204 -11.22 -9.52 -7.29
CA ARG A 204 -11.00 -8.92 -5.95
C ARG A 204 -11.92 -7.74 -5.65
N GLY A 205 -12.09 -6.84 -6.61
CA GLY A 205 -12.86 -5.59 -6.42
C GLY A 205 -14.38 -5.77 -6.53
N ILE A 206 -14.85 -6.78 -7.26
CA ILE A 206 -16.27 -7.01 -7.52
C ILE A 206 -16.87 -8.07 -6.58
N GLY A 207 -16.03 -8.97 -6.06
CA GLY A 207 -16.45 -10.13 -5.28
C GLY A 207 -16.57 -9.89 -3.77
N ASN A 208 -16.41 -10.98 -3.03
CA ASN A 208 -16.52 -11.00 -1.58
C ASN A 208 -15.34 -10.34 -0.85
N CYS A 209 -14.23 -10.10 -1.54
CA CYS A 209 -13.00 -9.60 -0.95
C CYS A 209 -12.99 -8.07 -0.80
N ARG A 210 -13.79 -7.33 -1.60
CA ARG A 210 -13.97 -5.87 -1.50
C ARG A 210 -12.64 -5.10 -1.37
N ASP A 211 -11.62 -5.54 -2.13
CA ASP A 211 -10.24 -5.02 -2.11
C ASP A 211 -9.49 -5.07 -0.77
N TYR A 212 -9.91 -5.92 0.17
CA TYR A 212 -9.13 -6.26 1.34
C TYR A 212 -8.23 -7.46 1.07
N TRP A 213 -6.96 -7.34 1.42
CA TRP A 213 -5.97 -8.36 1.09
C TRP A 213 -6.09 -9.63 1.92
N ASP A 214 -6.44 -9.55 3.20
CA ASP A 214 -6.70 -10.74 4.03
C ASP A 214 -7.90 -11.55 3.53
N LEU A 215 -9.00 -10.90 3.13
CA LEU A 215 -10.11 -11.59 2.47
C LEU A 215 -9.68 -12.23 1.15
N THR A 216 -8.84 -11.54 0.37
CA THR A 216 -8.30 -12.05 -0.90
C THR A 216 -7.43 -13.28 -0.66
N LEU A 217 -6.51 -13.22 0.30
CA LEU A 217 -5.64 -14.33 0.66
C LEU A 217 -6.43 -15.51 1.20
N LYS A 218 -7.46 -15.26 2.01
CA LYS A 218 -8.35 -16.31 2.53
C LYS A 218 -9.06 -17.02 1.38
N ASP A 219 -9.67 -16.27 0.46
CA ASP A 219 -10.38 -16.82 -0.70
C ASP A 219 -9.44 -17.66 -1.59
N LEU A 220 -8.22 -17.15 -1.83
CA LEU A 220 -7.18 -17.88 -2.57
C LEU A 220 -6.76 -19.18 -1.87
N ARG A 221 -6.46 -19.10 -0.57
CA ARG A 221 -6.05 -20.26 0.23
C ARG A 221 -7.15 -21.32 0.23
N ASP A 222 -8.37 -20.93 0.57
CA ASP A 222 -9.53 -21.84 0.64
C ASP A 222 -9.80 -22.50 -0.72
N SER A 223 -9.57 -21.79 -1.82
CA SER A 223 -9.67 -22.35 -3.17
C SER A 223 -8.58 -23.39 -3.48
N TRP A 224 -7.38 -23.24 -2.93
CA TRP A 224 -6.23 -24.09 -3.26
C TRP A 224 -6.10 -25.32 -2.36
N VAL A 225 -6.49 -25.24 -1.09
CA VAL A 225 -6.34 -26.37 -0.14
C VAL A 225 -7.14 -27.61 -0.53
N HIS A 226 -8.14 -27.46 -1.41
CA HIS A 226 -8.91 -28.57 -1.97
C HIS A 226 -8.22 -29.27 -3.16
N LEU A 227 -7.12 -28.71 -3.69
CA LEU A 227 -6.34 -29.29 -4.77
C LEU A 227 -5.32 -30.31 -4.24
N GLU A 228 -4.93 -31.26 -5.09
CA GLU A 228 -3.79 -32.13 -4.81
C GLU A 228 -2.53 -31.27 -4.61
N TYR A 229 -1.84 -31.44 -3.47
CA TYR A 229 -0.71 -30.61 -3.03
C TYR A 229 -1.04 -29.13 -2.74
N GLY A 230 -2.32 -28.80 -2.53
CA GLY A 230 -2.82 -27.44 -2.23
C GLY A 230 -2.03 -26.71 -1.14
N ASP A 231 -1.82 -27.36 0.01
CA ASP A 231 -1.09 -26.78 1.14
C ASP A 231 0.35 -26.38 0.77
N LYS A 232 1.06 -27.26 0.04
CA LYS A 232 2.43 -26.99 -0.40
C LYS A 232 2.50 -25.86 -1.42
N MET A 233 1.51 -25.76 -2.30
CA MET A 233 1.40 -24.66 -3.26
C MET A 233 1.15 -23.33 -2.54
N TRP A 234 0.26 -23.32 -1.55
CA TRP A 234 -0.01 -22.16 -0.72
C TRP A 234 1.22 -21.69 0.06
N GLU A 235 1.91 -22.60 0.75
CA GLU A 235 3.15 -22.27 1.46
C GLU A 235 4.21 -21.69 0.52
N SER A 236 4.35 -22.29 -0.67
CA SER A 236 5.31 -21.83 -1.68
C SER A 236 4.96 -20.43 -2.19
N PHE A 237 3.67 -20.15 -2.38
CA PHE A 237 3.18 -18.82 -2.75
C PHE A 237 3.48 -17.78 -1.67
N VAL A 238 3.18 -18.09 -0.39
CA VAL A 238 3.50 -17.21 0.73
C VAL A 238 5.00 -16.89 0.79
N LYS A 239 5.86 -17.92 0.68
CA LYS A 239 7.31 -17.76 0.70
C LYS A 239 7.82 -16.96 -0.50
N LYS A 240 7.31 -17.25 -1.70
CA LYS A 240 7.73 -16.63 -2.95
C LYS A 240 7.48 -15.12 -2.94
N TYR A 241 6.32 -14.69 -2.46
CA TYR A 241 5.88 -13.29 -2.47
C TYR A 241 6.05 -12.56 -1.13
N TYR A 242 6.75 -13.17 -0.19
CA TYR A 242 7.03 -12.64 1.14
C TYR A 242 5.76 -12.24 1.93
N LEU A 243 4.77 -13.11 1.96
CA LEU A 243 3.45 -12.85 2.57
C LEU A 243 3.33 -13.31 4.02
N GLN A 244 4.44 -13.69 4.67
CA GLN A 244 4.48 -14.06 6.09
C GLN A 244 3.83 -13.03 7.01
N PRO A 245 3.94 -11.70 6.79
CA PRO A 245 3.25 -10.71 7.61
C PRO A 245 1.72 -10.86 7.61
N PHE A 246 1.13 -11.54 6.62
CA PHE A 246 -0.32 -11.66 6.45
C PHE A 246 -0.87 -13.02 6.89
N VAL A 247 -0.01 -13.92 7.38
CA VAL A 247 -0.38 -15.27 7.83
C VAL A 247 0.29 -15.57 9.16
N ASP A 248 -0.23 -16.55 9.90
CA ASP A 248 0.48 -17.11 11.05
C ASP A 248 1.57 -18.11 10.62
N SER A 249 2.31 -18.63 11.60
CA SER A 249 3.38 -19.62 11.38
C SER A 249 2.87 -20.97 10.85
N ASN A 250 1.56 -21.23 10.87
CA ASN A 250 0.92 -22.38 10.24
C ASN A 250 0.37 -22.04 8.84
N TYR A 251 0.73 -20.88 8.28
CA TYR A 251 0.25 -20.38 7.00
C TYR A 251 -1.27 -20.17 6.96
N MET A 252 -1.93 -19.96 8.09
CA MET A 252 -3.32 -19.54 8.13
C MET A 252 -3.40 -18.03 7.96
N VAL A 253 -4.30 -17.58 7.08
CA VAL A 253 -4.53 -16.14 6.86
C VAL A 253 -5.10 -15.52 8.12
N ARG A 254 -4.58 -14.33 8.47
CA ARG A 254 -5.01 -13.58 9.65
C ARG A 254 -5.81 -12.36 9.26
N GLU A 255 -6.84 -12.09 10.05
CA GLU A 255 -7.74 -10.96 9.85
C GLU A 255 -7.06 -9.63 10.22
N PHE A 256 -7.37 -8.56 9.50
CA PHE A 256 -6.87 -7.21 9.82
C PHE A 256 -7.56 -6.56 11.01
N TRP A 257 -8.78 -7.01 11.31
CA TRP A 257 -9.50 -6.72 12.56
C TRP A 257 -10.35 -7.93 12.92
N HIS A 258 -10.79 -7.98 14.18
CA HIS A 258 -11.57 -9.09 14.69
C HIS A 258 -12.87 -9.29 13.91
N HIS A 259 -13.15 -10.53 13.48
CA HIS A 259 -14.35 -10.91 12.72
C HIS A 259 -14.45 -10.31 11.32
N HIS A 260 -13.34 -9.92 10.69
CA HIS A 260 -13.34 -9.42 9.32
C HIS A 260 -13.81 -10.49 8.31
N PHE A 261 -13.48 -11.76 8.51
CA PHE A 261 -13.88 -12.85 7.61
C PHE A 261 -15.39 -13.05 7.57
N GLU A 262 -16.09 -12.81 8.69
CA GLU A 262 -17.54 -12.78 8.73
C GLU A 262 -18.10 -11.42 8.28
N ASN A 263 -17.53 -10.33 8.80
CA ASN A 263 -17.94 -8.96 8.54
C ASN A 263 -16.98 -8.28 7.55
N LYS A 264 -17.17 -8.62 6.27
CA LYS A 264 -16.32 -8.24 5.11
C LYS A 264 -16.08 -6.74 4.90
N VAL A 265 -16.66 -5.88 5.73
CA VAL A 265 -16.47 -4.44 5.71
C VAL A 265 -16.55 -3.88 7.13
N PRO A 266 -15.77 -2.83 7.44
CA PRO A 266 -15.89 -2.14 8.71
C PRO A 266 -17.27 -1.51 8.89
N ASN A 267 -17.81 -1.65 10.09
CA ASN A 267 -19.10 -1.19 10.58
C ASN A 267 -18.97 -0.34 11.85
N ALA A 268 -17.78 -0.19 12.42
CA ALA A 268 -17.51 0.67 13.56
C ALA A 268 -16.15 1.39 13.42
N ILE A 269 -15.94 2.47 14.19
CA ILE A 269 -14.70 3.26 14.08
C ILE A 269 -13.49 2.45 14.54
N GLU A 270 -13.68 1.57 15.52
CA GLU A 270 -12.70 0.65 16.08
C GLU A 270 -12.14 -0.30 15.01
N GLU A 271 -12.99 -0.76 14.10
CA GLU A 271 -12.59 -1.65 13.01
C GLU A 271 -11.78 -0.89 11.95
N PHE A 272 -12.12 0.37 11.67
CA PHE A 272 -11.28 1.23 10.83
C PHE A 272 -9.93 1.53 11.50
N GLU A 273 -9.92 1.85 12.80
CA GLU A 273 -8.69 2.05 13.58
C GLU A 273 -7.77 0.83 13.45
N LYS A 274 -8.29 -0.38 13.73
CA LYS A 274 -7.52 -1.62 13.63
C LYS A 274 -7.11 -1.95 12.20
N PHE A 275 -7.99 -1.77 11.20
CA PHE A 275 -7.63 -2.01 9.80
C PHE A 275 -6.42 -1.17 9.36
N TYR A 276 -6.51 0.16 9.51
CA TYR A 276 -5.45 1.06 9.04
C TYR A 276 -4.14 0.84 9.82
N PHE A 277 -4.23 0.65 11.13
CA PHE A 277 -3.06 0.35 11.96
C PHE A 277 -2.39 -0.97 11.54
N THR A 278 -3.17 -2.06 11.44
CA THR A 278 -2.65 -3.38 11.07
C THR A 278 -2.02 -3.34 9.69
N VAL A 279 -2.75 -2.86 8.67
CA VAL A 279 -2.26 -2.89 7.29
C VAL A 279 -0.96 -2.09 7.11
N ASN A 280 -0.81 -0.97 7.80
CA ASN A 280 0.42 -0.17 7.80
C ASN A 280 1.62 -0.97 8.32
N LEU A 281 1.45 -1.68 9.44
CA LEU A 281 2.52 -2.50 10.02
C LEU A 281 2.91 -3.66 9.10
N LEU A 282 1.93 -4.36 8.53
CA LEU A 282 2.19 -5.51 7.65
C LEU A 282 2.91 -5.10 6.36
N ILE A 283 2.46 -4.01 5.74
CA ILE A 283 3.09 -3.45 4.53
C ILE A 283 4.52 -3.05 4.83
N MET A 284 4.78 -2.38 5.96
CA MET A 284 6.12 -1.95 6.32
C MET A 284 7.06 -3.12 6.58
N GLU A 285 6.62 -4.14 7.31
CA GLU A 285 7.44 -5.32 7.56
C GLU A 285 7.84 -6.01 6.24
N ARG A 286 6.85 -6.22 5.36
CA ARG A 286 7.11 -6.80 4.04
C ARG A 286 8.05 -5.93 3.21
N GLY A 287 7.84 -4.62 3.21
CA GLY A 287 8.69 -3.67 2.48
C GLY A 287 10.14 -3.66 2.98
N LYS A 288 10.37 -3.73 4.30
CA LYS A 288 11.70 -3.85 4.90
C LYS A 288 12.40 -5.12 4.42
N TRP A 289 11.70 -6.25 4.45
CA TRP A 289 12.24 -7.51 3.97
C TRP A 289 12.59 -7.47 2.48
N ILE A 290 11.70 -6.94 1.63
CA ILE A 290 11.99 -6.76 0.20
C ILE A 290 13.24 -5.90 0.01
N THR A 291 13.35 -4.80 0.74
CA THR A 291 14.51 -3.89 0.66
C THR A 291 15.80 -4.60 1.03
N LYS A 292 15.80 -5.37 2.13
CA LYS A 292 16.94 -6.19 2.54
C LYS A 292 17.40 -7.10 1.40
N ILE A 293 16.48 -7.89 0.84
CA ILE A 293 16.78 -8.85 -0.22
C ILE A 293 17.35 -8.14 -1.46
N LEU A 294 16.80 -6.99 -1.84
CA LEU A 294 17.31 -6.21 -2.98
C LEU A 294 18.72 -5.66 -2.70
N CYS A 295 18.97 -5.10 -1.52
CA CYS A 295 20.28 -4.61 -1.13
C CYS A 295 21.34 -5.73 -1.12
N GLU A 296 21.00 -6.90 -0.59
CA GLU A 296 21.90 -8.06 -0.58
C GLU A 296 22.19 -8.58 -1.99
N LYS A 297 21.16 -8.76 -2.82
CA LYS A 297 21.30 -9.19 -4.23
C LYS A 297 22.17 -8.24 -5.05
N LEU A 298 22.10 -6.93 -4.78
CA LEU A 298 22.81 -5.89 -5.54
C LEU A 298 24.14 -5.46 -4.90
N GLY A 299 24.55 -6.07 -3.77
CA GLY A 299 25.77 -5.71 -3.05
C GLY A 299 25.74 -4.29 -2.45
N LEU A 300 24.56 -3.81 -2.05
CA LEU A 300 24.30 -2.46 -1.51
C LEU A 300 24.07 -2.48 0.02
N VAL A 301 24.75 -3.37 0.74
CA VAL A 301 24.62 -3.51 2.21
C VAL A 301 25.27 -2.37 2.99
N ASP A 302 25.98 -1.48 2.30
CA ASP A 302 26.62 -0.31 2.91
C ASP A 302 25.74 0.94 2.97
N LEU A 303 24.55 0.92 2.35
CA LEU A 303 23.62 2.05 2.36
C LEU A 303 23.19 2.41 3.79
N THR A 304 22.98 3.70 4.03
CA THR A 304 22.54 4.23 5.32
C THR A 304 21.22 3.60 5.75
N CYS A 305 20.27 3.48 4.82
CA CYS A 305 18.98 2.85 5.09
C CYS A 305 19.08 1.36 5.46
N TYR A 306 20.13 0.66 5.01
CA TYR A 306 20.36 -0.74 5.36
C TYR A 306 20.96 -0.89 6.76
N LYS A 307 21.98 -0.08 7.08
CA LYS A 307 22.70 -0.14 8.36
C LYS A 307 21.93 0.46 9.53
N LYS A 308 21.37 1.67 9.35
CA LYS A 308 20.72 2.42 10.43
C LYS A 308 19.43 1.74 10.90
N GLU A 309 18.70 1.15 9.97
CA GLU A 309 17.43 0.46 10.23
C GLU A 309 17.64 -1.03 10.54
N GLU A 310 18.92 -1.43 10.72
CA GLU A 310 19.34 -2.76 11.17
C GLU A 310 18.77 -3.91 10.34
N LEU A 311 18.67 -3.72 9.01
CA LEU A 311 18.16 -4.74 8.10
C LEU A 311 19.07 -5.97 8.06
N ASP A 312 20.35 -5.82 8.41
CA ASP A 312 21.29 -6.93 8.60
C ASP A 312 20.86 -7.87 9.72
N LYS A 313 20.19 -7.36 10.77
CA LYS A 313 19.71 -8.13 11.91
C LYS A 313 18.39 -8.86 11.66
N MET A 314 17.66 -8.53 10.59
CA MET A 314 16.46 -9.25 10.20
C MET A 314 16.84 -10.64 9.67
N ALA A 315 16.87 -11.65 10.55
CA ALA A 315 17.21 -13.03 10.16
C ALA A 315 16.12 -13.66 9.27
N ASN A 316 14.85 -13.37 9.56
CA ASN A 316 13.69 -13.83 8.81
C ASN A 316 12.66 -12.70 8.73
N ILE A 317 11.78 -12.75 7.71
CA ILE A 317 10.57 -11.93 7.70
C ILE A 317 9.62 -12.42 8.81
N ARG A 318 9.09 -11.48 9.59
CA ARG A 318 8.19 -11.80 10.70
C ARG A 318 6.82 -12.28 10.23
N TRP A 319 6.24 -13.18 11.00
CA TRP A 319 4.86 -13.65 10.88
C TRP A 319 3.88 -12.63 11.45
N PHE A 320 2.59 -12.72 11.07
CA PHE A 320 1.55 -11.80 11.55
C PHE A 320 1.58 -11.62 13.08
N SER A 321 1.65 -12.71 13.84
CA SER A 321 1.63 -12.70 15.32
C SER A 321 2.86 -12.09 15.97
N GLU A 322 3.97 -11.94 15.25
CA GLU A 322 5.19 -11.27 15.74
C GLU A 322 5.19 -9.77 15.43
N ILE A 323 4.25 -9.33 14.58
CA ILE A 323 4.09 -7.93 14.17
C ILE A 323 2.93 -7.30 14.93
N ILE A 324 1.79 -8.00 14.95
CA ILE A 324 0.57 -7.60 15.63
C ILE A 324 0.54 -8.33 16.97
N THR A 325 0.98 -7.64 18.02
CA THR A 325 0.76 -8.10 19.38
C THR A 325 -0.73 -7.93 19.69
N GLU A 326 -1.44 -9.04 19.87
CA GLU A 326 -2.81 -9.02 20.38
C GLU A 326 -2.76 -8.35 21.77
N GLU A 327 -3.40 -7.18 21.91
CA GLU A 327 -3.63 -6.50 23.19
C GLU A 327 -4.83 -7.12 23.92
#